data_AF-A0A2G1WRL2-F1
#
_entry.id   AF-A0A2G1WRL2-F1
#
_cell.length_a   1.000
_cell.length_b   1.000
_cell.length_c   1.000
_cell.angle_alpha   90.00
_cell.angle_beta   90.00
_cell.angle_gamma   90.00
#
_symmetry.space_group_name_H-M   'P 1'
#
loop_
_entity.id
_entity.type
_entity.pdbx_description
1 polymer ?
#
loop_
_entity_poly.entity_id
_entity_poly.type
_entity_poly.pdbx_seq_one_letter_code
_entity_poly.pdbx_strand_id
1 'polypeptide(L)'
;MRSHTVSLANLSATHRDLLWVLSQTGPSESGPLHHALTDYYADGIDNTRVCTVLEELVERDFVTKHTHDSQYRLTESGRRALAARQAWQAATNTEGGHE
;
A
#
# COMPACT_ATOMS: atom_id res chain seq x y z
N MET A 1 -8.60 -25.61 0.02
CA MET A 1 -7.58 -24.56 -0.19
C MET A 1 -8.06 -23.34 0.56
N ARG A 2 -7.48 -22.99 1.71
CA ARG A 2 -7.90 -21.82 2.47
C ARG A 2 -7.34 -20.60 1.75
N SER A 3 -8.18 -19.90 0.99
CA SER A 3 -7.84 -18.58 0.49
C SER A 3 -7.68 -17.67 1.71
N HIS A 4 -6.45 -17.52 2.19
CA HIS A 4 -6.12 -16.51 3.18
C HIS A 4 -6.34 -15.17 2.49
N THR A 5 -7.55 -14.63 2.59
CA THR A 5 -7.85 -13.26 2.20
C THR A 5 -7.08 -12.39 3.20
N VAL A 6 -5.80 -12.13 2.91
CA VAL A 6 -4.99 -11.21 3.70
C VAL A 6 -5.75 -9.90 3.68
N SER A 7 -6.26 -9.49 4.82
CA SER A 7 -6.97 -8.22 4.95
C SER A 7 -5.95 -7.12 5.16
N LEU A 8 -6.15 -5.98 4.50
CA LEU A 8 -5.40 -4.75 4.74
C LEU A 8 -5.36 -4.36 6.23
N ALA A 9 -6.35 -4.77 7.02
CA ALA A 9 -6.40 -4.53 8.46
C ALA A 9 -5.25 -5.21 9.23
N ASN A 10 -4.71 -6.31 8.71
CA ASN A 10 -3.60 -7.04 9.32
C ASN A 10 -2.22 -6.51 8.87
N LEU A 11 -2.18 -5.56 7.94
CA LEU A 11 -0.96 -4.94 7.46
C LEU A 11 -0.51 -3.79 8.38
N SER A 12 0.80 -3.59 8.52
CA SER A 12 1.33 -2.47 9.29
C SER A 12 0.99 -1.12 8.65
N ALA A 13 1.15 -0.02 9.39
CA ALA A 13 0.95 1.33 8.85
C ALA A 13 1.76 1.55 7.56
N THR A 14 3.06 1.25 7.60
CA THR A 14 3.97 1.37 6.45
C THR A 14 3.50 0.60 5.21
N HIS A 15 2.98 -0.62 5.38
CA HIS A 15 2.45 -1.40 4.26
C HIS A 15 1.25 -0.70 3.61
N ARG A 16 0.34 -0.15 4.42
CA ARG A 16 -0.85 0.56 3.96
C ARG A 16 -0.49 1.86 3.27
N ASP A 17 0.45 2.61 3.85
CA ASP A 17 0.89 3.88 3.32
C ASP A 17 1.61 3.70 1.98
N LEU A 18 2.44 2.66 1.87
CA LEU A 18 3.11 2.36 0.60
C LEU A 18 2.12 1.92 -0.50
N LEU A 19 1.09 1.14 -0.16
CA LEU A 19 -0.01 0.82 -1.09
C LEU A 19 -0.79 2.07 -1.50
N TRP A 20 -1.02 2.99 -0.55
CA TRP A 20 -1.68 4.25 -0.82
C TRP A 20 -0.85 5.14 -1.75
N VAL A 21 0.45 5.32 -1.49
CA VAL A 21 1.35 6.09 -2.36
C VAL A 21 1.35 5.52 -3.78
N LEU A 22 1.51 4.20 -3.93
CA LEU A 22 1.45 3.51 -5.23
C LEU A 22 0.11 3.71 -5.97
N SER A 23 -0.99 3.83 -5.23
CA SER A 23 -2.30 4.15 -5.81
C SER A 23 -2.35 5.57 -6.39
N GLN A 24 -1.61 6.51 -5.80
CA GLN A 24 -1.62 7.92 -6.18
C GLN A 24 -0.60 8.21 -7.28
N THR A 25 0.60 7.63 -7.20
CA THR A 25 1.71 7.86 -8.14
C THR A 25 1.64 6.94 -9.36
N GLY A 26 0.93 5.81 -9.26
CA GLY A 26 0.94 4.76 -10.27
C GLY A 26 2.22 3.90 -10.20
N PRO A 27 2.51 3.13 -11.26
CA PRO A 27 3.70 2.27 -11.31
C PRO A 27 4.98 3.07 -11.04
N SER A 28 5.80 2.62 -10.09
CA SER A 28 6.99 3.37 -9.66
C SER A 28 8.08 2.45 -9.09
N GLU A 29 9.33 2.88 -9.21
CA GLU A 29 10.49 2.21 -8.62
C GLU A 29 10.58 2.46 -7.10
N SER A 30 11.40 1.68 -6.39
CA SER A 30 11.56 1.83 -4.94
C SER A 30 12.13 3.18 -4.51
N GLY A 31 12.97 3.82 -5.34
CA GLY A 31 13.57 5.13 -5.05
C GLY A 31 12.54 6.26 -4.91
N PRO A 32 11.72 6.53 -5.96
CA PRO A 32 10.64 7.52 -5.88
C PRO A 32 9.63 7.22 -4.77
N LEU A 33 9.29 5.94 -4.54
CA LEU A 33 8.38 5.55 -3.46
C LEU A 33 8.98 5.85 -2.07
N HIS A 34 10.28 5.59 -1.90
CA HIS A 34 10.99 5.94 -0.69
C HIS A 34 11.01 7.46 -0.47
N HIS A 35 11.26 8.26 -1.50
CA HIS A 35 11.23 9.72 -1.37
C HIS A 35 9.85 10.21 -0.94
N ALA A 36 8.78 9.72 -1.57
CA ALA A 36 7.41 10.08 -1.21
C ALA A 36 7.04 9.69 0.22
N LEU A 37 7.52 8.54 0.71
CA LEU A 37 7.32 8.13 2.10
C LEU A 37 8.18 8.93 3.07
N THR A 38 9.42 9.25 2.72
CA THR A 38 10.29 10.10 3.55
C THR A 38 9.74 11.52 3.67
N ASP A 39 9.09 12.05 2.64
CA ASP A 39 8.37 13.33 2.72
C ASP A 39 7.12 13.24 3.63
N TYR A 40 6.53 12.04 3.76
CA TYR A 40 5.33 11.79 4.57
C TYR A 40 5.64 11.52 6.06
N TYR A 41 6.73 10.79 6.34
CA TYR A 41 7.17 10.47 7.69
C TYR A 41 8.16 11.51 8.20
N ALA A 42 7.83 12.24 9.27
CA ALA A 42 8.68 13.28 9.84
C ALA A 42 10.08 12.78 10.27
N ASP A 43 10.16 11.52 10.72
CA ASP A 43 11.42 10.88 11.13
C ASP A 43 12.18 10.24 9.95
N GLY A 44 11.62 10.33 8.73
CA GLY A 44 12.07 9.59 7.56
C GLY A 44 11.84 8.08 7.69
N ILE A 45 11.97 7.37 6.57
CA ILE A 45 11.94 5.91 6.55
C ILE A 45 13.18 5.38 5.84
N ASP A 46 13.78 4.31 6.36
CA ASP A 46 14.92 3.68 5.72
C ASP A 46 14.56 3.07 4.36
N ASN A 47 15.41 3.27 3.35
CA ASN A 47 15.23 2.67 2.03
C ASN A 47 15.19 1.13 2.10
N THR A 48 16.04 0.54 2.96
CA THR A 48 16.03 -0.91 3.21
C THR A 48 14.67 -1.37 3.73
N ARG A 49 14.04 -0.59 4.61
CA ARG A 49 12.72 -0.89 5.15
C ARG A 49 11.65 -0.82 4.06
N VAL A 50 11.72 0.18 3.18
CA VAL A 50 10.82 0.31 2.02
C VAL A 50 10.96 -0.90 1.08
N CYS A 51 12.19 -1.32 0.78
CA CYS A 51 12.46 -2.49 -0.06
C CYS A 51 11.91 -3.77 0.57
N THR A 52 12.13 -4.00 1.88
CA THR A 52 11.55 -5.17 2.58
C THR A 52 10.03 -5.18 2.52
N VAL A 53 9.39 -4.03 2.78
CA VAL A 53 7.92 -3.91 2.72
C VAL A 53 7.39 -4.17 1.31
N LEU A 54 8.09 -3.71 0.27
CA LEU A 54 7.72 -3.97 -1.12
C LEU A 54 7.75 -5.47 -1.45
N GLU A 55 8.81 -6.16 -1.06
CA GLU A 55 8.92 -7.61 -1.27
C GLU A 55 7.82 -8.37 -0.49
N GLU A 56 7.53 -8.00 0.76
CA GLU A 56 6.40 -8.58 1.52
C GLU A 56 5.03 -8.36 0.84
N LEU A 57 4.82 -7.19 0.21
CA LEU A 57 3.59 -6.91 -0.54
C LEU A 57 3.50 -7.71 -1.84
N VAL A 58 4.65 -8.03 -2.46
CA VAL A 58 4.72 -8.92 -3.62
C VAL A 58 4.38 -10.35 -3.23
N GLU A 59 4.93 -10.85 -2.13
CA GLU A 59 4.61 -12.19 -1.60
C GLU A 59 3.12 -12.35 -1.27
N ARG A 60 2.46 -11.26 -0.88
CA ARG A 60 1.03 -11.22 -0.52
C ARG A 60 0.10 -10.90 -1.69
N ASP A 61 0.61 -10.83 -2.93
CA ASP A 61 -0.15 -10.51 -4.14
C ASP A 61 -0.84 -9.13 -4.10
N PHE A 62 -0.35 -8.16 -3.31
CA PHE A 62 -0.88 -6.80 -3.33
C PHE A 62 -0.16 -5.90 -4.35
N VAL A 63 1.11 -6.20 -4.58
CA VAL A 63 1.98 -5.50 -5.52
C VAL A 63 2.61 -6.53 -6.45
N THR A 64 2.86 -6.16 -7.69
CA THR A 64 3.71 -6.93 -8.61
C THR A 64 4.95 -6.12 -8.92
N LYS A 65 6.10 -6.80 -8.98
CA LYS A 65 7.37 -6.24 -9.39
C LYS A 65 7.65 -6.65 -10.83
N HIS A 66 7.79 -5.69 -11.73
CA HIS A 66 8.20 -5.96 -13.09
C HIS A 66 9.73 -6.14 -13.13
N THR A 67 10.20 -7.31 -13.58
CA THR A 67 11.62 -7.65 -13.66
C THR A 67 12.41 -6.82 -14.66
N HIS A 68 11.74 -6.25 -15.68
CA HIS A 68 12.41 -5.46 -16.71
C HIS A 68 12.70 -4.03 -16.23
N ASP A 69 11.70 -3.37 -15.64
CA ASP A 69 11.77 -1.95 -15.28
C ASP A 69 11.99 -1.74 -13.77
N SER A 70 12.08 -2.82 -12.98
CA SER A 70 12.12 -2.78 -11.51
C SER A 70 11.00 -1.95 -10.87
N GLN A 71 9.90 -1.76 -11.62
CA GLN A 71 8.73 -1.00 -11.18
C GLN A 71 7.78 -1.87 -10.39
N TYR A 72 7.25 -1.28 -9.34
CA TYR A 72 6.20 -1.83 -8.51
C TYR A 72 4.85 -1.28 -8.95
N ARG A 73 3.85 -2.15 -9.07
CA ARG A 73 2.49 -1.79 -9.47
C ARG A 73 1.49 -2.52 -8.59
N LEU A 74 0.40 -1.85 -8.23
CA LEU A 74 -0.73 -2.52 -7.56
C LEU A 74 -1.33 -3.62 -8.44
N THR A 75 -1.49 -4.80 -7.85
CA THR A 75 -2.30 -5.87 -8.44
C THR A 75 -3.78 -5.52 -8.37
N GLU A 76 -4.63 -6.32 -9.02
CA GLU A 76 -6.08 -6.19 -8.86
C GLU A 76 -6.51 -6.47 -7.40
N SER A 77 -5.88 -7.45 -6.74
CA SER A 77 -6.08 -7.76 -5.33
C SER A 77 -5.75 -6.56 -4.43
N GLY A 78 -4.60 -5.92 -4.67
CA GLY A 78 -4.18 -4.68 -3.99
C GLY A 78 -5.16 -3.54 -4.16
N ARG A 79 -5.60 -3.27 -5.40
CA ARG A 79 -6.60 -2.23 -5.68
C ARG A 79 -7.93 -2.51 -4.98
N ARG A 80 -8.44 -3.73 -5.03
CA ARG A 80 -9.71 -4.11 -4.37
C ARG A 80 -9.63 -3.97 -2.86
N ALA A 81 -8.53 -4.42 -2.26
CA ALA A 81 -8.33 -4.28 -0.84
C ALA A 81 -8.32 -2.79 -0.45
N LEU A 82 -7.57 -1.95 -1.17
CA LEU A 82 -7.47 -0.51 -0.89
C LEU A 82 -8.82 0.18 -1.03
N ALA A 83 -9.57 -0.12 -2.10
CA ALA A 83 -10.91 0.41 -2.32
C ALA A 83 -11.87 -0.01 -1.20
N ALA A 84 -11.85 -1.27 -0.76
CA ALA A 84 -12.66 -1.74 0.36
C ALA A 84 -12.33 -0.99 1.66
N ARG A 85 -11.04 -0.72 1.90
CA ARG A 85 -10.59 0.06 3.06
C ARG A 85 -11.07 1.51 3.02
N GLN A 86 -11.00 2.16 1.85
CA GLN A 86 -11.46 3.52 1.64
C GLN A 86 -12.98 3.63 1.81
N ALA A 87 -13.74 2.66 1.29
CA ALA A 87 -15.19 2.59 1.47
C ALA A 87 -15.58 2.47 2.95
N TRP A 88 -14.87 1.62 3.71
CA TRP A 88 -15.09 1.52 5.16
C TRP A 88 -14.78 2.85 5.87
N GLN A 89 -13.69 3.53 5.49
CA GLN A 89 -13.30 4.85 6.03
C GLN A 89 -14.36 5.93 5.75
N ALA A 90 -14.93 5.93 4.55
CA ALA A 90 -15.98 6.87 4.16
C ALA A 90 -17.29 6.59 4.89
N ALA A 91 -17.66 5.32 5.06
CA ALA A 91 -18.83 4.91 5.84
C ALA A 91 -18.70 5.37 7.30
N THR A 92 -17.56 5.10 7.96
CA THR A 92 -17.33 5.50 9.36
C THR A 92 -17.30 7.01 9.57
N ASN A 93 -16.86 7.79 8.56
CA ASN A 93 -16.87 9.25 8.64
C ASN A 93 -18.25 9.86 8.37
N THR A 94 -19.15 9.12 7.72
CA THR A 94 -20.52 9.60 7.42
C THR A 94 -21.46 9.42 8.61
N GLU A 95 -21.18 8.47 9.50
CA GLU A 95 -22.01 8.19 10.70
C GLU A 95 -21.80 9.19 11.85
N GLY A 96 -20.86 10.16 11.71
CA GLY A 96 -20.59 11.21 12.70
C GLY A 96 -21.18 12.59 12.37
N GLY A 97 -22.04 12.69 11.35
CA GLY A 97 -22.63 13.96 10.89
C GLY A 97 -24.15 13.98 11.06
N HIS A 98 -24.64 13.92 12.30
CA HIS A 98 -26.01 14.33 12.61
C HIS A 98 -26.08 14.87 14.05
N GLU A 99 -25.84 16.16 14.20
CA GLU A 99 -26.40 16.99 15.27
C GLU A 99 -26.85 18.34 14.69
#